data_AF-A0A3D5M6R5-F1
#
_entry.id   AF-A0A3D5M6R5-F1
#
_cell.length_a   1.000
_cell.length_b   1.000
_cell.length_c   1.000
_cell.angle_alpha   90.00
_cell.angle_beta   90.00
_cell.angle_gamma   90.00
#
_symmetry.space_group_name_H-M   'P 1'
#
loop_
_entity.id
_entity.type
_entity.pdbx_description
1 polymer ?
#
loop_
_entity_poly.entity_id
_entity_poly.type
_entity_poly.pdbx_seq_one_letter_code
_entity_poly.pdbx_strand_id
1 'polypeptide(L)'
;MGNKQSGFTLVELLVVIAIIGILAGMGSQMMGFSIRKGGISAAESEIQRLTLGVESFQLDYGDFPPSSMEDEYEVTGNRLDSGNESMVAHLASRARGRSYFEFKEEYLDNLDSDILANDMVEQMSWLFGDNQLREYLDPWGNPYVYIHNRDYGREFSVSQEGVPVMVTSGTSTKTSTFHEPIRFQIWSAGPDGIHENGKGDDVSQW
;
A
#
# COMPACT_ATOMS: atom_id res chain seq x y z
N MET A 1 23.85 -4.07 -66.35
CA MET A 1 24.24 -3.74 -64.96
C MET A 1 23.67 -4.81 -64.06
N GLY A 2 24.47 -5.82 -63.68
CA GLY A 2 24.00 -6.92 -62.82
C GLY A 2 24.29 -6.61 -61.37
N ASN A 3 23.24 -6.41 -60.57
CA ASN A 3 23.36 -6.30 -59.12
C ASN A 3 23.88 -7.63 -58.55
N LYS A 4 25.09 -7.64 -58.00
CA LYS A 4 25.58 -8.72 -57.16
C LYS A 4 24.76 -8.72 -55.86
N GLN A 5 23.81 -9.64 -55.74
CA GLN A 5 23.20 -9.94 -54.46
C GLN A 5 24.21 -10.74 -53.64
N SER A 6 24.82 -10.12 -52.63
CA SER A 6 25.62 -10.82 -51.63
C SER A 6 24.67 -11.49 -50.63
N GLY A 7 24.64 -12.82 -50.60
CA GLY A 7 23.96 -13.56 -49.55
C GLY A 7 24.81 -13.58 -48.26
N PHE A 8 24.15 -13.53 -47.11
CA PHE A 8 24.80 -13.68 -45.81
C PHE A 8 25.35 -15.10 -45.64
N THR A 9 26.48 -15.21 -44.95
CA THR A 9 27.04 -16.51 -44.59
C THR A 9 26.29 -17.11 -43.40
N LEU A 10 26.24 -18.45 -43.32
CA LEU A 10 25.69 -19.16 -42.15
C LEU A 10 26.38 -18.75 -40.85
N VAL A 11 27.68 -18.46 -40.91
CA VAL A 11 28.48 -18.03 -39.76
C VAL A 11 28.05 -16.64 -39.27
N GLU A 12 27.80 -15.69 -40.18
CA GLU A 12 27.29 -14.37 -39.79
C GLU A 12 25.94 -14.45 -39.11
N LEU A 13 25.02 -15.28 -39.62
CA LEU A 13 23.72 -15.48 -38.98
C LEU A 13 23.87 -16.11 -37.59
N LEU A 14 24.79 -17.08 -37.45
CA LEU A 14 25.10 -17.74 -36.16
C LEU A 14 25.66 -16.76 -35.12
N VAL A 15 26.54 -15.86 -35.52
CA VAL A 15 27.09 -14.84 -34.62
C VAL A 15 26.00 -13.86 -34.17
N VAL A 16 25.11 -13.44 -35.09
CA VAL A 16 24.01 -12.52 -34.75
C VAL A 16 23.05 -13.14 -33.74
N ILE A 17 22.61 -14.38 -33.94
CA ILE A 17 21.71 -15.03 -32.97
C ILE A 17 22.39 -15.32 -31.63
N ALA A 18 23.70 -15.58 -31.63
CA ALA A 18 24.47 -15.73 -30.39
C ALA A 18 24.54 -14.42 -29.59
N ILE A 19 24.80 -13.29 -30.27
CA ILE A 19 24.79 -11.96 -29.64
C ILE A 19 23.40 -11.63 -29.10
N ILE A 20 22.33 -11.86 -29.89
CA ILE A 20 20.95 -11.63 -29.46
C ILE A 20 20.61 -12.51 -28.24
N GLY A 21 21.02 -13.78 -28.22
CA GLY A 21 20.81 -14.69 -27.10
C GLY A 21 21.48 -14.22 -25.81
N ILE A 22 22.72 -13.73 -25.90
CA ILE A 22 23.45 -13.16 -24.75
C ILE A 22 22.76 -11.89 -24.24
N LEU A 23 22.42 -10.96 -25.15
CA LEU A 23 21.77 -9.70 -24.80
C LEU A 23 20.36 -9.91 -24.21
N ALA A 24 19.58 -10.82 -24.79
CA ALA A 24 18.25 -11.17 -24.28
C ALA A 24 18.33 -11.83 -22.89
N GLY A 25 19.32 -12.71 -22.67
CA GLY A 25 19.58 -13.32 -21.37
C GLY A 25 19.87 -12.27 -20.29
N MET A 26 20.76 -11.32 -20.56
CA MET A 26 21.11 -10.24 -19.63
C MET A 26 19.96 -9.25 -19.38
N GLY A 27 19.19 -8.92 -20.42
CA GLY A 27 18.06 -7.99 -20.32
C GLY A 27 16.96 -8.46 -19.38
N SER A 28 16.66 -9.77 -19.39
CA SER A 28 15.59 -10.34 -18.55
C SER A 28 15.81 -10.19 -17.04
N GLN A 29 17.05 -10.37 -16.57
CA GLN A 29 17.38 -10.29 -15.14
C GLN A 29 17.31 -8.85 -14.61
N MET A 30 17.71 -7.88 -15.44
CA MET A 30 17.74 -6.46 -15.04
C MET A 30 16.35 -5.82 -14.97
N MET A 31 15.40 -6.31 -15.77
CA MET A 31 14.00 -5.86 -15.73
C MET A 31 13.32 -6.23 -14.40
N GLY A 32 13.47 -7.46 -13.91
CA GLY A 32 12.84 -7.91 -12.66
C GLY A 32 13.34 -7.13 -11.42
N PHE A 33 14.64 -6.86 -11.34
CA PHE A 33 15.21 -6.05 -10.26
C PHE A 33 14.71 -4.59 -10.29
N SER A 34 14.60 -4.00 -11.49
CA SER A 34 14.15 -2.61 -11.65
C SER A 34 12.68 -2.44 -11.26
N ILE A 35 11.83 -3.43 -11.57
CA ILE A 35 10.41 -3.43 -11.16
C ILE A 35 10.29 -3.51 -9.63
N ARG A 36 11.03 -4.42 -8.98
CA ARG A 36 11.03 -4.51 -7.50
C ARG A 36 11.48 -3.21 -6.84
N LYS A 37 12.58 -2.63 -7.31
CA LYS A 37 13.08 -1.34 -6.79
C LYS A 37 12.09 -0.20 -7.04
N GLY A 38 11.41 -0.19 -8.19
CA GLY A 38 10.36 0.78 -8.51
C GLY A 38 9.17 0.68 -7.55
N GLY A 39 8.74 -0.54 -7.23
CA GLY A 39 7.68 -0.81 -6.25
C GLY A 39 8.04 -0.27 -4.86
N ILE A 40 9.24 -0.58 -4.34
CA ILE A 40 9.70 -0.07 -3.04
C ILE A 40 9.69 1.47 -3.02
N SER A 41 10.25 2.11 -4.04
CA SER A 41 10.27 3.58 -4.12
C SER A 41 8.86 4.19 -4.22
N ALA A 42 7.93 3.50 -4.89
CA ALA A 42 6.54 3.92 -4.95
C ALA A 42 5.88 3.79 -3.57
N ALA A 43 6.03 2.65 -2.89
CA ALA A 43 5.49 2.42 -1.55
C ALA A 43 6.04 3.44 -0.52
N GLU A 44 7.35 3.71 -0.55
CA GLU A 44 7.96 4.75 0.30
C GLU A 44 7.31 6.13 0.06
N SER A 45 7.09 6.49 -1.21
CA SER A 45 6.45 7.76 -1.58
C SER A 45 4.98 7.81 -1.16
N GLU A 46 4.22 6.73 -1.35
CA GLU A 46 2.83 6.62 -0.89
C GLU A 46 2.75 6.79 0.63
N ILE A 47 3.58 6.08 1.39
CA ILE A 47 3.62 6.20 2.85
C ILE A 47 3.95 7.63 3.29
N GLN A 48 4.87 8.32 2.60
CA GLN A 48 5.15 9.73 2.88
C GLN A 48 3.91 10.60 2.69
N ARG A 49 3.17 10.41 1.59
CA ARG A 49 1.97 11.19 1.33
C ARG A 49 0.84 10.86 2.31
N LEU A 50 0.64 9.58 2.64
CA LEU A 50 -0.35 9.14 3.61
C LEU A 50 -0.03 9.72 4.98
N THR A 51 1.24 9.70 5.38
CA THR A 51 1.70 10.30 6.64
C THR A 51 1.36 11.79 6.71
N LEU A 52 1.63 12.54 5.64
CA LEU A 52 1.26 13.96 5.57
C LEU A 52 -0.26 14.19 5.63
N GLY A 53 -1.05 13.31 5.00
CA GLY A 53 -2.51 13.37 5.07
C GLY A 53 -3.02 13.11 6.50
N VAL A 54 -2.52 12.08 7.16
CA VAL A 54 -2.84 11.72 8.55
C VAL A 54 -2.45 12.83 9.52
N GLU A 55 -1.28 13.44 9.35
CA GLU A 55 -0.85 14.59 10.15
C GLU A 55 -1.74 15.82 9.89
N SER A 56 -2.12 16.08 8.63
CA SER A 56 -3.05 17.17 8.32
C SER A 56 -4.44 16.92 8.94
N PHE A 57 -4.90 15.67 8.99
CA PHE A 57 -6.12 15.29 9.69
C PHE A 57 -6.00 15.57 11.19
N GLN A 58 -4.88 15.18 11.80
CA GLN A 58 -4.61 15.42 13.21
C GLN A 58 -4.64 16.91 13.56
N LEU A 59 -4.10 17.78 12.71
CA LEU A 59 -4.14 19.23 12.94
C LEU A 59 -5.56 19.80 13.03
N ASP A 60 -6.50 19.22 12.29
CA ASP A 60 -7.90 19.67 12.30
C ASP A 60 -8.69 18.97 13.42
N TYR A 61 -8.60 17.65 13.54
CA TYR A 61 -9.41 16.86 14.48
C TYR A 61 -8.81 16.73 15.88
N GLY A 62 -7.53 17.05 16.05
CA GLY A 62 -6.81 16.96 17.32
C GLY A 62 -6.22 15.57 17.60
N ASP A 63 -6.48 14.59 16.73
CA ASP A 63 -6.05 13.20 16.89
C ASP A 63 -5.87 12.51 15.54
N PHE A 64 -5.13 11.42 15.49
CA PHE A 64 -4.99 10.63 14.26
C PHE A 64 -6.28 9.82 14.00
N PRO A 65 -6.55 9.38 12.76
CA PRO A 65 -7.63 8.42 12.50
C PRO A 65 -7.52 7.20 13.43
N PRO A 66 -8.62 6.68 13.99
CA PRO A 66 -8.58 5.50 14.83
C PRO A 66 -8.15 4.26 14.03
N SER A 67 -7.65 3.21 14.69
CA SER A 67 -7.26 1.95 14.01
C SER A 67 -8.46 1.09 13.59
N SER A 68 -9.68 1.54 13.84
CA SER A 68 -10.92 0.83 13.58
C SER A 68 -12.07 1.83 13.67
N MET A 69 -13.06 1.68 12.81
CA MET A 69 -14.30 2.47 12.81
C MET A 69 -15.45 1.75 13.52
N GLU A 70 -15.35 0.45 13.71
CA GLU A 70 -16.45 -0.44 14.10
C GLU A 70 -16.94 -0.23 15.54
N ASP A 71 -16.12 0.38 16.39
CA ASP A 71 -16.52 0.73 17.76
C ASP A 71 -17.25 2.09 17.83
N GLU A 72 -17.07 2.96 16.83
CA GLU A 72 -17.60 4.34 16.78
C GLU A 72 -18.70 4.51 15.73
N TYR A 73 -18.69 3.69 14.69
CA TYR A 73 -19.56 3.75 13.52
C TYR A 73 -20.25 2.40 13.28
N GLU A 74 -21.50 2.43 12.81
CA GLU A 74 -22.23 1.22 12.40
C GLU A 74 -21.68 0.67 11.08
N VAL A 75 -20.47 0.12 11.12
CA VAL A 75 -19.84 -0.57 9.99
C VAL A 75 -20.47 -1.94 9.85
N THR A 76 -20.99 -2.25 8.66
CA THR A 76 -21.38 -3.62 8.33
C THR A 76 -20.15 -4.31 7.76
N GLY A 77 -19.35 -4.88 8.66
CA GLY A 77 -18.04 -5.42 8.31
C GLY A 77 -17.51 -6.48 9.26
N ASN A 78 -16.30 -6.95 8.99
CA ASN A 78 -15.74 -8.15 9.64
C ASN A 78 -14.44 -7.91 10.44
N ARG A 79 -14.01 -6.64 10.57
CA ARG A 79 -12.77 -6.18 11.22
C ARG A 79 -11.46 -6.50 10.50
N LEU A 80 -11.53 -7.15 9.33
CA LEU A 80 -10.41 -7.28 8.41
C LEU A 80 -10.08 -5.90 7.84
N ASP A 81 -8.79 -5.57 7.75
CA ASP A 81 -8.30 -4.32 7.17
C ASP A 81 -8.81 -3.02 7.83
N SER A 82 -9.48 -3.13 8.99
CA SER A 82 -10.10 -2.04 9.75
C SER A 82 -9.25 -0.78 9.94
N GLY A 83 -7.94 -0.95 10.16
CA GLY A 83 -7.01 0.17 10.25
C GLY A 83 -6.84 0.93 8.94
N ASN A 84 -6.76 0.20 7.82
CA ASN A 84 -6.68 0.76 6.48
C ASN A 84 -7.98 1.47 6.11
N GLU A 85 -9.11 0.79 6.22
CA GLU A 85 -10.44 1.34 5.89
C GLU A 85 -10.73 2.61 6.69
N SER A 86 -10.42 2.58 7.99
CA SER A 86 -10.55 3.75 8.86
C SER A 86 -9.70 4.90 8.36
N MET A 87 -8.41 4.67 8.09
CA MET A 87 -7.54 5.70 7.53
C MET A 87 -8.11 6.26 6.21
N VAL A 88 -8.52 5.40 5.28
CA VAL A 88 -9.07 5.81 3.97
C VAL A 88 -10.31 6.66 4.14
N ALA A 89 -11.27 6.21 4.94
CA ALA A 89 -12.53 6.91 5.19
C ALA A 89 -12.28 8.30 5.80
N HIS A 90 -11.42 8.40 6.81
CA HIS A 90 -11.11 9.66 7.49
C HIS A 90 -10.36 10.65 6.59
N LEU A 91 -9.40 10.16 5.79
CA LEU A 91 -8.66 11.02 4.86
C LEU A 91 -9.50 11.46 3.66
N ALA A 92 -10.47 10.64 3.26
CA ALA A 92 -11.44 10.96 2.22
C ALA A 92 -12.57 11.90 2.70
N SER A 93 -12.80 12.01 4.02
CA SER A 93 -13.84 12.87 4.58
C SER A 93 -13.65 14.33 4.18
N ARG A 94 -14.76 15.00 3.86
CA ARG A 94 -14.80 16.46 3.62
C ARG A 94 -15.59 17.20 4.67
N ALA A 95 -15.88 16.57 5.82
CA ALA A 95 -16.69 17.17 6.88
C ALA A 95 -16.13 18.52 7.40
N ARG A 96 -14.81 18.73 7.28
CA ARG A 96 -14.12 20.00 7.61
C ARG A 96 -13.92 20.95 6.41
N GLY A 97 -14.55 20.67 5.27
CA GLY A 97 -14.51 21.50 4.06
C GLY A 97 -13.37 21.18 3.08
N ARG A 98 -12.48 20.23 3.42
CA ARG A 98 -11.41 19.70 2.54
C ARG A 98 -11.23 18.21 2.80
N SER A 99 -10.69 17.48 1.83
CA SER A 99 -10.09 16.17 2.07
C SER A 99 -8.65 16.32 2.52
N TYR A 100 -8.09 15.25 3.10
CA TYR A 100 -6.72 15.21 3.61
C TYR A 100 -5.76 14.46 2.69
N PHE A 101 -6.31 13.72 1.73
CA PHE A 101 -5.53 12.95 0.77
C PHE A 101 -6.24 12.90 -0.59
N GLU A 102 -5.44 12.76 -1.65
CA GLU A 102 -5.91 12.51 -3.01
C GLU A 102 -5.53 11.07 -3.38
N PHE A 103 -6.51 10.17 -3.32
CA PHE A 103 -6.31 8.76 -3.60
C PHE A 103 -6.16 8.51 -5.10
N LYS A 104 -5.18 7.69 -5.46
CA LYS A 104 -5.09 7.12 -6.81
C LYS A 104 -6.09 5.98 -6.93
N GLU A 105 -7.01 6.07 -7.88
CA GLU A 105 -8.04 5.04 -8.11
C GLU A 105 -7.44 3.64 -8.37
N GLU A 106 -6.26 3.55 -8.99
CA GLU A 106 -5.57 2.29 -9.28
C GLU A 106 -5.09 1.52 -8.04
N TYR A 107 -5.05 2.18 -6.88
CA TYR A 107 -4.68 1.58 -5.59
C TYR A 107 -5.87 1.47 -4.64
N LEU A 108 -7.09 1.78 -5.09
CA LEU A 108 -8.29 1.60 -4.29
C LEU A 108 -8.99 0.31 -4.70
N ASP A 109 -9.26 -0.56 -3.74
CA ASP A 109 -10.10 -1.74 -3.93
C ASP A 109 -11.01 -1.93 -2.70
N ASN A 110 -12.03 -2.77 -2.82
CA ASN A 110 -12.82 -3.24 -1.69
C ASN A 110 -12.68 -4.76 -1.64
N LEU A 111 -11.68 -5.23 -0.88
CA LEU A 111 -11.23 -6.61 -0.86
C LEU A 111 -12.23 -7.55 -0.18
N ASP A 112 -12.98 -7.06 0.81
CA ASP A 112 -13.88 -7.87 1.63
C ASP A 112 -15.37 -7.51 1.52
N SER A 113 -15.69 -6.54 0.66
CA SER A 113 -17.03 -6.02 0.39
C SER A 113 -17.69 -5.31 1.57
N ASP A 114 -16.90 -4.79 2.51
CA ASP A 114 -17.41 -4.04 3.65
C ASP A 114 -18.01 -2.69 3.21
N ILE A 115 -19.03 -2.25 3.95
CA ILE A 115 -19.78 -1.02 3.67
C ILE A 115 -20.01 -0.19 4.92
N LEU A 116 -20.06 1.13 4.71
CA LEU A 116 -20.46 2.10 5.70
C LEU A 116 -21.98 2.33 5.65
N ALA A 117 -22.60 2.53 6.81
CA ALA A 117 -24.01 2.91 6.89
C ALA A 117 -24.28 4.27 6.20
N ASN A 118 -25.43 4.40 5.53
CA ASN A 118 -25.73 5.57 4.69
C ASN A 118 -25.76 6.89 5.47
N ASP A 119 -26.23 6.88 6.71
CA ASP A 119 -26.24 8.04 7.59
C ASP A 119 -24.82 8.51 7.96
N MET A 120 -23.88 7.57 8.10
CA MET A 120 -22.46 7.89 8.31
C MET A 120 -21.82 8.43 7.04
N VAL A 121 -22.14 7.90 5.85
CA VAL A 121 -21.67 8.44 4.57
C VAL A 121 -22.07 9.91 4.40
N GLU A 122 -23.31 10.25 4.76
CA GLU A 122 -23.79 11.64 4.74
C GLU A 122 -23.01 12.55 5.71
N GLN A 123 -22.71 12.05 6.91
CA GLN A 123 -21.93 12.79 7.91
C GLN A 123 -20.48 13.02 7.49
N MET A 124 -19.82 11.97 6.96
CA MET A 124 -18.43 12.07 6.50
C MET A 124 -18.31 12.95 5.26
N SER A 125 -19.37 13.03 4.44
CA SER A 125 -19.40 13.75 3.16
C SER A 125 -18.13 13.47 2.36
N TRP A 126 -17.72 12.21 2.32
CA TRP A 126 -16.42 11.83 1.79
C TRP A 126 -16.36 11.94 0.27
N LEU A 127 -15.17 11.78 -0.29
CA LEU A 127 -14.94 11.91 -1.73
C LEU A 127 -15.66 10.85 -2.58
N PHE A 128 -15.96 9.68 -2.02
CA PHE A 128 -16.54 8.57 -2.76
C PHE A 128 -18.04 8.76 -2.99
N GLY A 129 -18.49 8.40 -4.19
CA GLY A 129 -19.89 8.51 -4.62
C GLY A 129 -20.78 7.35 -4.17
N ASP A 130 -20.27 6.47 -3.32
CA ASP A 130 -20.94 5.29 -2.80
C ASP A 130 -20.59 5.09 -1.31
N ASN A 131 -21.06 3.98 -0.74
CA ASN A 131 -20.89 3.62 0.67
C ASN A 131 -19.88 2.48 0.88
N GLN A 132 -19.06 2.15 -0.12
CA GLN A 132 -18.07 1.08 0.01
C GLN A 132 -16.91 1.56 0.87
N LEU A 133 -16.55 0.77 1.89
CA LEU A 133 -15.26 0.89 2.52
C LEU A 133 -14.22 0.32 1.56
N ARG A 134 -13.08 0.99 1.47
CA ARG A 134 -12.04 0.65 0.50
C ARG A 134 -10.71 0.64 1.19
N GLU A 135 -9.91 -0.34 0.83
CA GLU A 135 -8.53 -0.41 1.18
C GLU A 135 -7.70 0.39 0.18
N TYR A 136 -6.70 1.10 0.70
CA TYR A 136 -5.62 1.62 -0.12
C TYR A 136 -4.49 0.60 -0.17
N LEU A 137 -4.16 0.19 -1.38
CA LEU A 137 -3.23 -0.90 -1.69
C LEU A 137 -1.83 -0.38 -1.97
N ASP A 138 -0.85 -1.20 -1.62
CA ASP A 138 0.53 -1.02 -1.99
C ASP A 138 0.80 -1.45 -3.45
N PRO A 139 2.01 -1.21 -4.00
CA PRO A 139 2.34 -1.55 -5.38
C PRO A 139 2.26 -3.06 -5.72
N TRP A 140 2.12 -3.92 -4.72
CA TRP A 140 2.00 -5.37 -4.87
C TRP A 140 0.56 -5.86 -4.63
N GLY A 141 -0.38 -4.95 -4.36
CA GLY A 141 -1.79 -5.25 -4.20
C GLY A 141 -2.20 -5.65 -2.79
N ASN A 142 -1.33 -5.48 -1.79
CA ASN A 142 -1.68 -5.71 -0.38
C ASN A 142 -2.13 -4.40 0.27
N PRO A 143 -3.12 -4.41 1.17
CA PRO A 143 -3.50 -3.22 1.90
C PRO A 143 -2.34 -2.71 2.77
N TYR A 144 -2.14 -1.39 2.81
CA TYR A 144 -1.28 -0.80 3.83
C TYR A 144 -1.82 -1.13 5.23
N VAL A 145 -0.94 -1.43 6.17
CA VAL A 145 -1.36 -1.55 7.57
C VAL A 145 -1.21 -0.20 8.24
N TYR A 146 -2.25 0.22 8.96
CA TYR A 146 -2.27 1.44 9.75
C TYR A 146 -2.69 1.14 11.19
N ILE A 147 -1.91 1.59 12.17
CA ILE A 147 -2.20 1.42 13.60
C ILE A 147 -1.93 2.71 14.35
N HIS A 148 -2.95 3.23 15.04
CA HIS A 148 -2.84 4.35 15.96
C HIS A 148 -2.09 3.93 17.24
N ASN A 149 -1.21 4.78 17.82
CA ASN A 149 -0.47 4.41 19.04
C ASN A 149 -1.30 3.97 20.25
N ARG A 150 -2.58 4.37 20.36
CA ARG A 150 -3.46 3.93 21.47
C ARG A 150 -3.69 2.42 21.46
N ASP A 151 -3.50 1.79 20.29
CA ASP A 151 -3.76 0.38 20.05
C ASP A 151 -2.48 -0.45 19.89
N TYR A 152 -1.30 0.14 20.12
CA TYR A 152 -0.06 -0.62 20.07
C TYR A 152 -0.08 -1.80 21.06
N GLY A 153 0.39 -2.96 20.57
CA GLY A 153 0.33 -4.24 21.27
C GLY A 153 -0.99 -5.00 21.12
N ARG A 154 -2.00 -4.43 20.46
CA ARG A 154 -3.17 -5.20 19.98
C ARG A 154 -2.84 -5.92 18.67
N GLU A 155 -3.63 -6.94 18.37
CA GLU A 155 -3.55 -7.66 17.10
C GLU A 155 -4.70 -7.23 16.20
N PHE A 156 -4.42 -7.07 14.91
CA PHE A 156 -5.36 -6.69 13.87
C PHE A 156 -5.34 -7.73 12.76
N SER A 157 -6.48 -8.02 12.17
CA SER A 157 -6.58 -8.91 11.02
C SER A 157 -6.43 -8.09 9.75
N VAL A 158 -5.53 -8.48 8.85
CA VAL A 158 -5.32 -7.82 7.55
C VAL A 158 -5.32 -8.83 6.42
N SER A 159 -5.75 -8.40 5.23
CA SER A 159 -5.78 -9.25 4.04
C SER A 159 -4.38 -9.45 3.48
N GLN A 160 -3.96 -10.70 3.32
CA GLN A 160 -2.70 -11.08 2.68
C GLN A 160 -2.97 -12.20 1.67
N GLU A 161 -2.78 -11.92 0.38
CA GLU A 161 -3.12 -12.85 -0.72
C GLU A 161 -4.55 -13.45 -0.61
N GLY A 162 -5.50 -12.67 -0.11
CA GLY A 162 -6.89 -13.10 0.10
C GLY A 162 -7.14 -13.97 1.35
N VAL A 163 -6.14 -14.08 2.24
CA VAL A 163 -6.24 -14.78 3.52
C VAL A 163 -6.03 -13.79 4.68
N PRO A 164 -6.85 -13.84 5.74
CA PRO A 164 -6.64 -13.01 6.91
C PRO A 164 -5.38 -13.44 7.68
N VAL A 165 -4.51 -12.49 7.99
CA VAL A 165 -3.32 -12.68 8.84
C VAL A 165 -3.32 -11.68 9.99
N MET A 166 -2.80 -12.10 11.14
CA MET A 166 -2.70 -11.23 12.31
C MET A 166 -1.41 -10.44 12.30
N VAL A 167 -1.53 -9.12 12.46
CA VAL A 167 -0.41 -8.18 12.57
C VAL A 167 -0.50 -7.39 13.86
N THR A 168 0.62 -6.82 14.30
CA THR A 168 0.71 -5.96 15.47
C THR A 168 1.71 -4.84 15.25
N SER A 169 1.73 -3.85 16.13
CA SER A 169 2.67 -2.73 16.07
C SER A 169 4.14 -3.18 16.18
N GLY A 170 4.98 -2.68 15.29
CA GLY A 170 6.42 -2.87 15.27
C GLY A 170 7.11 -2.32 16.52
N THR A 171 8.19 -3.00 16.92
CA THR A 171 8.99 -2.70 18.12
C THR A 171 10.46 -2.52 17.81
N SER A 172 11.08 -1.55 18.47
CA SER A 172 12.50 -1.24 18.32
C SER A 172 13.33 -2.04 19.30
N THR A 173 14.28 -2.81 18.77
CA THR A 173 15.26 -3.56 19.58
C THR A 173 16.22 -2.65 20.35
N LYS A 174 16.43 -1.42 19.86
CA LYS A 174 17.35 -0.44 20.47
C LYS A 174 16.80 0.19 21.74
N THR A 175 15.50 0.48 21.76
CA THR A 175 14.84 1.18 22.87
C THR A 175 13.94 0.27 23.69
N SER A 176 13.70 -0.97 23.23
CA SER A 176 12.75 -1.91 23.85
C SER A 176 11.34 -1.31 24.00
N THR A 177 10.94 -0.44 23.07
CA THR A 177 9.60 0.16 22.97
C THR A 177 9.05 0.04 21.55
N PHE A 178 7.84 0.54 21.31
CA PHE A 178 7.27 0.64 19.97
C PHE A 178 8.03 1.65 19.12
N HIS A 179 8.09 1.41 17.80
CA HIS A 179 8.49 2.47 16.87
C HIS A 179 7.44 3.59 16.90
N GLU A 180 7.87 4.84 16.71
CA GLU A 180 6.98 6.01 16.71
C GLU A 180 5.97 6.04 17.89
N PRO A 181 6.43 5.92 19.17
CA PRO A 181 5.59 5.57 20.32
C PRO A 181 4.48 6.60 20.66
N ILE A 182 4.57 7.81 20.11
CA ILE A 182 3.61 8.89 20.31
C ILE A 182 2.87 9.30 19.03
N ARG A 183 3.05 8.53 17.93
CA ARG A 183 2.41 8.80 16.63
C ARG A 183 1.54 7.61 16.20
N PHE A 184 1.57 7.25 14.93
CA PHE A 184 0.94 6.07 14.37
C PHE A 184 2.02 5.30 13.61
N GLN A 185 1.74 4.03 13.33
CA GLN A 185 2.58 3.21 12.46
C GLN A 185 1.80 2.93 11.18
N ILE A 186 2.51 3.03 10.05
CA ILE A 186 2.00 2.68 8.74
C ILE A 186 3.09 1.96 7.93
N TRP A 187 2.75 0.85 7.29
CA TRP A 187 3.70 0.10 6.44
C TRP A 187 3.00 -0.66 5.31
N SER A 188 3.79 -1.02 4.28
CA SER A 188 3.40 -1.94 3.21
C SER A 188 4.06 -3.30 3.45
N ALA A 189 3.41 -4.38 2.99
CA ALA A 189 3.90 -5.75 3.03
C ALA A 189 5.18 -5.97 2.20
N GLY A 190 5.55 -5.01 1.35
CA GLY A 190 6.75 -5.10 0.56
C GLY A 190 6.68 -6.11 -0.60
N PRO A 191 7.83 -6.32 -1.28
CA PRO A 191 7.93 -7.14 -2.47
C PRO A 191 7.57 -8.62 -2.37
N ASP A 192 7.59 -9.21 -1.18
CA ASP A 192 7.18 -10.60 -0.96
C ASP A 192 5.71 -10.74 -0.56
N GLY A 193 5.05 -9.64 -0.20
CA GLY A 193 3.64 -9.59 0.19
C GLY A 193 3.36 -10.17 1.57
N ILE A 194 4.36 -10.31 2.44
CA ILE A 194 4.21 -10.89 3.77
C ILE A 194 4.40 -9.80 4.82
N HIS A 195 3.37 -9.56 5.64
CA HIS A 195 3.49 -8.60 6.73
C HIS A 195 4.40 -9.13 7.85
N GLU A 196 5.49 -8.41 8.13
CA GLU A 196 6.45 -8.70 9.22
C GLU A 196 6.47 -7.62 10.31
N ASN A 197 5.40 -6.83 10.41
CA ASN A 197 5.21 -5.73 11.38
C ASN A 197 6.28 -4.62 11.26
N GLY A 198 6.59 -4.23 10.02
CA GLY A 198 7.61 -3.25 9.64
C GLY A 198 9.03 -3.78 9.70
N LYS A 199 9.21 -5.10 9.50
CA LYS A 199 10.52 -5.77 9.46
C LYS A 199 10.69 -6.48 8.11
N GLY A 200 11.81 -7.16 7.91
CA GLY A 200 12.04 -7.89 6.67
C GLY A 200 12.17 -6.97 5.47
N ASP A 201 11.34 -7.19 4.45
CA ASP A 201 11.18 -6.32 3.29
C ASP A 201 9.92 -5.43 3.35
N ASP A 202 9.20 -5.40 4.47
CA ASP A 202 8.15 -4.40 4.72
C ASP A 202 8.72 -2.99 4.52
N VAL A 203 7.94 -2.16 3.83
CA VAL A 203 8.32 -0.76 3.62
C VAL A 203 7.67 0.09 4.71
N SER A 204 8.50 0.72 5.55
CA SER A 204 8.09 1.59 6.65
C SER A 204 9.03 2.80 6.78
N GLN A 205 8.75 3.74 7.71
CA GLN A 205 9.54 4.98 7.89
C GLN A 205 10.30 5.09 9.22
N TRP A 206 10.48 3.99 9.95
CA TRP A 206 11.09 3.99 11.30
C TRP A 206 12.32 3.09 11.46
#